data_AF-A0A0S7D0D0-F1
#
_entry.id   AF-A0A0S7D0D0-F1
#
_cell.length_a   1.000
_cell.length_b   1.000
_cell.length_c   1.000
_cell.angle_alpha   90.00
_cell.angle_beta   90.00
_cell.angle_gamma   90.00
#
_symmetry.space_group_name_H-M   'P 1'
#
loop_
_entity.id
_entity.type
_entity.pdbx_description
1 polymer ?
#
loop_
_entity_poly.entity_id
_entity_poly.type
_entity_poly.pdbx_seq_one_letter_code
_entity_poly.pdbx_strand_id
1 'polypeptide(L)'
;MPPQIAAFFRKMGDGFKGFTAGQRTIAIIGIAVLVLGGVALSAWLGKPSYSPLFSGLKDTDANGIVEQLRKDNVPYELSNGGSTILVPDDKVNDERLKAAAAGLPAAAATGYSLLDKLGVTSSEFQQSVTYKRALEGELATTIQAMDGVKTAAVQLALPAKTVFVDKLRTRRHPCSWKHSRASPCPPIRSRRSCT
;
A
#
# COMPACT_ATOMS: atom_id res chain seq x y z
N MET A 1 -21.90 -57.32 22.80
CA MET A 1 -22.65 -56.13 22.36
C MET A 1 -23.79 -55.91 23.34
N PRO A 2 -24.01 -54.70 23.86
CA PRO A 2 -25.04 -54.47 24.88
C PRO A 2 -26.44 -54.86 24.35
N PRO A 3 -27.24 -55.61 25.12
CA PRO A 3 -28.53 -56.16 24.68
C PRO A 3 -29.57 -55.09 24.32
N GLN A 4 -29.35 -53.84 24.77
CA GLN A 4 -30.21 -52.68 24.51
C GLN A 4 -30.26 -52.32 23.02
N ILE A 5 -29.12 -52.42 22.32
CA ILE A 5 -29.00 -52.08 20.90
C ILE A 5 -29.71 -53.12 20.05
N ALA A 6 -29.55 -54.41 20.38
CA ALA A 6 -30.21 -55.50 19.67
C ALA A 6 -31.75 -55.44 19.78
N ALA A 7 -32.29 -55.07 20.96
CA ALA A 7 -33.72 -54.91 21.15
C ALA A 7 -34.30 -53.72 20.35
N PHE A 8 -33.56 -52.62 20.24
CA PHE A 8 -33.94 -51.45 19.45
C PHE A 8 -34.01 -51.77 17.94
N PHE A 9 -32.98 -52.46 17.40
CA PHE A 9 -32.95 -52.87 16.00
C PHE A 9 -34.04 -53.91 15.65
N ARG A 10 -34.37 -54.81 16.60
CA ARG A 10 -35.42 -55.82 16.39
C ARG A 10 -36.82 -55.20 16.39
N LYS A 11 -37.09 -54.25 17.29
CA LYS A 11 -38.36 -53.50 17.32
C LYS A 11 -38.55 -52.59 16.09
N MET A 12 -37.46 -52.09 15.51
CA MET A 12 -37.46 -51.33 14.26
C MET A 12 -37.69 -52.23 13.03
N GLY A 13 -37.17 -53.47 13.04
CA GLY A 13 -37.35 -54.46 11.97
C GLY A 13 -38.76 -55.10 11.93
N ASP A 14 -39.39 -55.31 13.10
CA ASP A 14 -40.75 -55.86 13.17
C ASP A 14 -41.82 -54.84 12.76
N GLY A 15 -41.58 -53.55 12.99
CA GLY A 15 -42.43 -52.47 12.46
C GLY A 15 -42.39 -52.38 10.94
N PHE A 16 -41.25 -52.67 10.30
CA PHE A 16 -41.07 -52.58 8.85
C PHE A 16 -41.80 -53.68 8.04
N LYS A 17 -42.15 -54.81 8.67
CA LYS A 17 -42.86 -55.94 8.03
C LYS A 17 -44.38 -55.81 8.05
N GLY A 18 -44.94 -54.88 8.84
CA GLY A 18 -46.38 -54.64 8.96
C GLY A 18 -46.94 -53.57 8.01
N PHE A 19 -46.10 -52.88 7.23
CA PHE A 19 -46.53 -51.81 6.34
C PHE A 19 -46.99 -52.36 4.99
N THR A 20 -48.22 -52.02 4.59
CA THR A 20 -48.73 -52.21 3.23
C THR A 20 -47.77 -51.59 2.21
N ALA A 21 -47.64 -52.20 1.03
CA ALA A 21 -46.71 -51.76 -0.02
C ALA A 21 -46.86 -50.26 -0.37
N GLY A 22 -48.08 -49.72 -0.26
CA GLY A 22 -48.36 -48.29 -0.47
C GLY A 22 -47.86 -47.36 0.64
N GLN A 23 -47.88 -47.78 1.91
CA GLN A 23 -47.29 -46.98 3.00
C GLN A 23 -45.77 -46.96 2.91
N ARG A 24 -45.16 -48.07 2.47
CA ARG A 24 -43.70 -48.17 2.32
C ARG A 24 -43.18 -47.25 1.22
N THR A 25 -43.87 -47.14 0.09
CA THR A 25 -43.50 -46.19 -0.98
C THR A 25 -43.66 -44.74 -0.55
N ILE A 26 -44.74 -44.38 0.13
CA ILE A 26 -44.93 -43.02 0.67
C ILE A 26 -43.83 -42.66 1.69
N ALA A 27 -43.46 -43.60 2.57
CA ALA A 27 -42.39 -43.39 3.54
C ALA A 27 -41.02 -43.18 2.87
N ILE A 28 -40.70 -43.97 1.83
CA ILE A 28 -39.44 -43.82 1.07
C ILE A 28 -39.40 -42.47 0.35
N ILE A 29 -40.50 -42.07 -0.28
CA ILE A 29 -40.59 -40.76 -0.95
C ILE A 29 -40.45 -39.63 0.07
N GLY A 30 -41.09 -39.73 1.23
CA GLY A 30 -40.98 -38.73 2.30
C GLY A 30 -39.55 -38.56 2.80
N ILE A 31 -38.83 -39.67 3.02
CA ILE A 31 -37.41 -39.65 3.41
C ILE A 31 -36.56 -39.06 2.28
N ALA A 32 -36.80 -39.44 1.02
CA ALA A 32 -36.07 -38.91 -0.12
C ALA A 32 -36.25 -37.39 -0.26
N VAL A 33 -37.47 -36.88 -0.08
CA VAL A 33 -37.76 -35.44 -0.09
C VAL A 33 -37.08 -34.73 1.08
N LEU A 34 -37.07 -35.33 2.27
CA LEU A 34 -36.37 -34.75 3.44
C LEU A 34 -34.86 -34.67 3.21
N VAL A 35 -34.25 -35.70 2.65
CA VAL A 35 -32.81 -35.73 2.37
C VAL A 35 -32.47 -34.73 1.27
N LEU A 36 -33.20 -34.75 0.15
CA LEU A 36 -32.98 -33.81 -0.97
C LEU A 36 -33.25 -32.37 -0.55
N GLY A 37 -34.32 -32.13 0.20
CA GLY A 37 -34.66 -30.82 0.76
C GLY A 37 -33.61 -30.34 1.76
N GLY A 38 -33.09 -31.23 2.61
CA GLY A 38 -32.01 -30.92 3.54
C GLY A 38 -30.72 -30.52 2.84
N VAL A 39 -30.31 -31.27 1.81
CA VAL A 39 -29.11 -30.95 1.01
C VAL A 39 -29.29 -29.64 0.23
N ALA A 40 -30.45 -29.43 -0.38
CA ALA A 40 -30.76 -28.19 -1.09
C ALA A 40 -30.75 -26.99 -0.14
N LEU A 41 -31.32 -27.12 1.05
CA LEU A 41 -31.35 -26.07 2.06
C LEU A 41 -29.94 -25.78 2.61
N SER A 42 -29.13 -26.82 2.88
CA SER A 42 -27.74 -26.63 3.33
C SER A 42 -26.88 -25.97 2.27
N ALA A 43 -27.05 -26.33 1.00
CA ALA A 43 -26.33 -25.71 -0.11
C ALA A 43 -26.77 -24.25 -0.32
N TRP A 44 -28.04 -23.93 -0.03
CA TRP A 44 -28.54 -22.56 -0.15
C TRP A 44 -28.08 -21.66 1.00
N LEU A 45 -28.04 -22.18 2.23
CA LEU A 45 -27.54 -21.48 3.42
C LEU A 45 -26.01 -21.35 3.42
N GLY A 46 -25.29 -22.25 2.74
CA GLY A 46 -23.83 -22.29 2.70
C GLY A 46 -23.18 -21.41 1.63
N LYS A 47 -23.90 -20.49 0.97
CA LYS A 47 -23.30 -19.60 -0.03
C LYS A 47 -22.38 -18.58 0.65
N PRO A 48 -21.06 -18.61 0.43
CA PRO A 48 -20.16 -17.61 0.98
C PRO A 48 -20.48 -16.25 0.33
N SER A 49 -20.71 -15.23 1.15
CA SER A 49 -20.69 -13.85 0.68
C SER A 49 -19.26 -13.47 0.33
N TYR A 50 -19.11 -12.80 -0.80
CA TYR A 50 -17.83 -12.29 -1.28
C TYR A 50 -17.73 -10.80 -0.97
N SER A 51 -16.63 -10.39 -0.35
CA SER A 51 -16.33 -9.01 -0.01
C SER A 51 -15.01 -8.58 -0.62
N PRO A 52 -14.89 -7.30 -1.03
CA PRO A 52 -13.66 -6.78 -1.60
C PRO A 52 -12.52 -6.80 -0.58
N LEU A 53 -11.49 -7.59 -0.87
CA LEU A 53 -10.24 -7.60 -0.10
C LEU A 53 -9.50 -6.27 -0.28
N PHE A 54 -9.28 -5.89 -1.55
CA PHE A 54 -8.65 -4.64 -1.99
C PHE A 54 -9.33 -4.12 -3.27
N SER A 55 -9.35 -2.79 -3.43
CA SER A 55 -9.91 -2.10 -4.59
C SER A 55 -8.95 -1.04 -5.12
N GLY A 56 -9.05 -0.72 -6.41
CA GLY A 56 -8.19 0.29 -7.05
C GLY A 56 -6.73 -0.12 -7.17
N LEU A 57 -6.46 -1.43 -7.26
CA LEU A 57 -5.12 -1.96 -7.41
C LEU A 57 -4.57 -1.69 -8.81
N LYS A 58 -3.26 -1.47 -8.91
CA LYS A 58 -2.53 -1.55 -10.18
C LYS A 58 -2.33 -3.01 -10.56
N ASP A 59 -2.23 -3.31 -11.85
CA ASP A 59 -2.08 -4.69 -12.36
C ASP A 59 -0.91 -5.45 -11.71
N THR A 60 0.20 -4.76 -11.44
CA THR A 60 1.37 -5.35 -10.76
C THR A 60 1.07 -5.76 -9.32
N ASP A 61 0.36 -4.92 -8.56
CA ASP A 61 -0.02 -5.21 -7.17
C ASP A 61 -1.11 -6.29 -7.10
N ALA A 62 -2.06 -6.26 -8.05
CA ALA A 62 -3.11 -7.26 -8.17
C ALA A 62 -2.53 -8.67 -8.42
N ASN A 63 -1.54 -8.79 -9.31
CA ASN A 63 -0.84 -10.06 -9.54
C ASN A 63 -0.15 -10.59 -8.28
N GLY A 64 0.50 -9.72 -7.50
CA GLY A 64 1.13 -10.13 -6.24
C GLY A 64 0.13 -10.67 -5.22
N ILE A 65 -1.04 -10.04 -5.09
CA ILE A 65 -2.11 -10.47 -4.19
C ILE A 65 -2.76 -11.77 -4.66
N VAL A 66 -3.00 -11.93 -5.97
CA VAL A 66 -3.55 -13.17 -6.54
C VAL A 66 -2.60 -14.34 -6.32
N GLU A 67 -1.29 -14.14 -6.50
CA GLU A 67 -0.29 -15.19 -6.25
C GLU A 67 -0.28 -15.62 -4.78
N GLN A 68 -0.44 -14.67 -3.84
CA GLN A 68 -0.58 -15.00 -2.42
C GLN A 68 -1.87 -15.80 -2.14
N LEU A 69 -3.02 -15.35 -2.65
CA LEU A 69 -4.30 -16.05 -2.48
C LEU A 69 -4.29 -17.46 -3.08
N ARG A 70 -3.56 -17.66 -4.19
CA ARG A 70 -3.34 -18.98 -4.79
C ARG A 70 -2.52 -19.89 -3.90
N LYS A 71 -1.46 -19.37 -3.26
CA LYS A 71 -0.65 -20.13 -2.28
C LYS A 71 -1.50 -20.52 -1.07
N ASP A 72 -2.34 -19.61 -0.60
CA ASP A 72 -3.25 -19.81 0.52
C ASP A 72 -4.49 -20.67 0.18
N ASN A 73 -4.65 -21.08 -1.09
CA ASN A 73 -5.78 -21.88 -1.58
C ASN A 73 -7.16 -21.24 -1.28
N VAL A 74 -7.23 -19.92 -1.33
CA VAL A 74 -8.47 -19.17 -1.09
C VAL A 74 -9.17 -18.90 -2.42
N PRO A 75 -10.48 -19.22 -2.56
CA PRO A 75 -11.24 -18.86 -3.74
C PRO A 75 -11.33 -17.34 -3.86
N TYR A 76 -11.09 -16.81 -5.05
CA TYR A 76 -11.08 -15.37 -5.31
C TYR A 76 -11.82 -15.05 -6.61
N GLU A 77 -12.44 -13.88 -6.65
CA GLU A 77 -13.05 -13.32 -7.85
C GLU A 77 -12.42 -11.98 -8.20
N LEU A 78 -12.26 -11.72 -9.50
CA LEU A 78 -11.75 -10.46 -10.02
C LEU A 78 -12.91 -9.64 -10.57
N SER A 79 -13.05 -8.41 -10.08
CA SER A 79 -14.04 -7.44 -10.55
C SER A 79 -13.36 -6.16 -11.04
N ASN A 80 -14.10 -5.30 -11.73
CA ASN A 80 -13.62 -4.03 -12.28
C ASN A 80 -12.35 -4.18 -13.14
N GLY A 81 -12.35 -5.17 -14.05
CA GLY A 81 -11.24 -5.43 -14.96
C GLY A 81 -9.95 -5.93 -14.30
N GLY A 82 -10.02 -6.46 -13.07
CA GLY A 82 -8.85 -6.95 -12.32
C GLY A 82 -8.32 -5.97 -11.26
N SER A 83 -8.89 -4.77 -11.18
CA SER A 83 -8.50 -3.77 -10.17
C SER A 83 -9.08 -4.02 -8.77
N THR A 84 -10.07 -4.92 -8.67
CA THR A 84 -10.73 -5.29 -7.40
C THR A 84 -10.71 -6.79 -7.23
N ILE A 85 -10.25 -7.26 -6.07
CA ILE A 85 -10.16 -8.68 -5.72
C ILE A 85 -11.15 -8.96 -4.61
N LEU A 86 -12.06 -9.91 -4.81
CA LEU A 86 -13.04 -10.35 -3.84
C LEU A 86 -12.67 -11.72 -3.29
N VAL A 87 -12.90 -11.91 -1.99
CA VAL A 87 -12.70 -13.19 -1.29
C VAL A 87 -13.89 -13.45 -0.36
N PRO A 88 -14.10 -14.70 0.10
CA PRO A 88 -15.11 -15.01 1.10
C PRO A 88 -14.99 -14.13 2.35
N ASP A 89 -16.10 -13.60 2.84
CA ASP A 89 -16.17 -12.67 3.98
C ASP A 89 -15.45 -13.18 5.24
N ASP A 90 -15.50 -14.50 5.46
CA ASP A 90 -14.86 -15.18 6.58
C ASP A 90 -13.33 -15.13 6.52
N LYS A 91 -12.74 -14.89 5.34
CA LYS A 91 -11.29 -14.88 5.10
C LYS A 91 -10.70 -13.49 4.87
N VAL A 92 -11.53 -12.45 4.69
CA VAL A 92 -11.07 -11.09 4.35
C VAL A 92 -10.01 -10.57 5.31
N ASN A 93 -10.24 -10.68 6.63
CA ASN A 93 -9.33 -10.11 7.63
C ASN A 93 -8.01 -10.87 7.72
N ASP A 94 -8.07 -12.20 7.66
CA ASP A 94 -6.89 -13.06 7.70
C ASP A 94 -6.00 -12.83 6.47
N GLU A 95 -6.62 -12.79 5.28
CA GLU A 95 -5.89 -12.57 4.03
C GLU A 95 -5.33 -11.13 3.93
N ARG A 96 -6.00 -10.13 4.51
CA ARG A 96 -5.42 -8.78 4.64
C ARG A 96 -4.17 -8.78 5.51
N LEU A 97 -4.20 -9.50 6.62
CA LEU A 97 -3.05 -9.58 7.52
C LEU A 97 -1.87 -10.31 6.86
N LYS A 98 -2.14 -11.41 6.14
CA LYS A 98 -1.11 -12.14 5.38
C LYS A 98 -0.55 -11.32 4.22
N ALA A 99 -1.41 -10.65 3.45
CA ALA A 99 -0.97 -9.75 2.39
C ALA A 99 -0.07 -8.64 2.94
N ALA A 100 -0.46 -8.02 4.06
CA ALA A 100 0.37 -7.02 4.73
C ALA A 100 1.70 -7.58 5.22
N ALA A 101 1.73 -8.80 5.77
CA ALA A 101 2.96 -9.49 6.17
C ALA A 101 3.89 -9.79 4.98
N ALA A 102 3.31 -10.04 3.80
CA ALA A 102 4.05 -10.20 2.55
C ALA A 102 4.46 -8.86 1.90
N GLY A 103 4.12 -7.71 2.52
CA GLY A 103 4.42 -6.38 1.97
C GLY A 103 3.53 -5.98 0.79
N LEU A 104 2.36 -6.61 0.65
CA LEU A 104 1.38 -6.37 -0.41
C LEU A 104 0.18 -5.56 0.12
N PRO A 105 -0.44 -4.70 -0.73
CA PRO A 105 0.08 -4.21 -2.01
C PRO A 105 1.40 -3.45 -1.80
N ALA A 106 2.32 -3.51 -2.76
CA ALA A 106 3.62 -2.87 -2.62
C ALA A 106 3.36 -1.42 -2.26
N ALA A 107 3.73 -1.03 -1.03
CA ALA A 107 3.38 0.28 -0.49
C ALA A 107 3.84 1.32 -1.51
N ALA A 108 2.88 1.86 -2.28
CA ALA A 108 3.16 3.03 -3.10
C ALA A 108 3.74 4.02 -2.12
N ALA A 109 4.95 4.52 -2.39
CA ALA A 109 5.71 5.40 -1.52
C ALA A 109 4.93 6.72 -1.29
N THR A 110 3.87 6.64 -0.49
CA THR A 110 2.75 7.58 -0.51
C THR A 110 2.99 8.78 0.39
N GLY A 111 4.07 8.80 1.16
CA GLY A 111 4.41 9.90 2.05
C GLY A 111 4.42 11.27 1.33
N TYR A 112 4.94 11.34 0.10
CA TYR A 112 4.97 12.57 -0.70
C TYR A 112 3.84 12.67 -1.73
N SER A 113 3.36 11.56 -2.29
CA SER A 113 2.29 11.60 -3.30
C SER A 113 0.91 11.92 -2.71
N LEU A 114 0.71 11.64 -1.42
CA LEU A 114 -0.45 12.12 -0.67
C LEU A 114 -0.42 13.65 -0.54
N LEU A 115 0.74 14.24 -0.27
CA LEU A 115 0.90 15.70 -0.15
C LEU A 115 0.72 16.42 -1.50
N ASP A 116 1.18 15.83 -2.60
CA ASP A 116 0.96 16.37 -3.96
C ASP A 116 -0.53 16.28 -4.39
N LYS A 117 -1.29 15.29 -3.89
CA LYS A 117 -2.73 15.13 -4.20
C LYS A 117 -3.66 15.94 -3.28
N LEU A 118 -3.19 16.39 -2.13
CA LEU A 118 -3.90 17.34 -1.26
C LEU A 118 -3.84 18.74 -1.89
N GLY A 119 -4.53 18.90 -3.01
CA GLY A 119 -4.61 20.16 -3.71
C GLY A 119 -5.16 21.29 -2.84
N VAL A 120 -4.77 22.50 -3.22
CA VAL A 120 -5.59 23.73 -3.22
C VAL A 120 -5.25 24.82 -2.18
N THR A 121 -4.48 24.62 -1.11
CA THR A 121 -4.19 25.74 -0.16
C THR A 121 -2.88 26.51 -0.36
N SER A 122 -1.98 26.11 -1.28
CA SER A 122 -0.66 26.75 -1.40
C SER A 122 0.00 26.59 -2.79
N SER A 123 -0.53 27.26 -3.82
CA SER A 123 0.09 27.31 -5.17
C SER A 123 1.59 27.66 -5.13
N GLU A 124 1.96 28.62 -4.28
CA GLU A 124 3.36 29.04 -4.08
C GLU A 124 4.27 27.92 -3.58
N PHE A 125 3.77 27.09 -2.65
CA PHE A 125 4.55 25.96 -2.12
C PHE A 125 4.77 24.91 -3.21
N GLN A 126 3.71 24.53 -3.95
CA GLN A 126 3.83 23.56 -5.05
C GLN A 126 4.76 24.06 -6.16
N GLN A 127 4.69 25.35 -6.50
CA GLN A 127 5.59 25.95 -7.49
C GLN A 127 7.04 25.93 -7.01
N SER A 128 7.30 26.22 -5.73
CA SER A 128 8.66 26.18 -5.17
C SER A 128 9.25 24.75 -5.14
N VAL A 129 8.43 23.74 -4.79
CA VAL A 129 8.85 22.33 -4.76
C VAL A 129 9.11 21.82 -6.18
N THR A 130 8.22 22.12 -7.12
CA THR A 130 8.36 21.73 -8.53
C THR A 130 9.59 22.37 -9.15
N TYR A 131 9.82 23.67 -8.90
CA TYR A 131 10.99 24.40 -9.38
C TYR A 131 12.30 23.80 -8.83
N LYS A 132 12.34 23.49 -7.52
CA LYS A 132 13.50 22.85 -6.89
C LYS A 132 13.78 21.47 -7.51
N ARG A 133 12.75 20.64 -7.69
CA ARG A 133 12.88 19.30 -8.30
C ARG A 133 13.41 19.38 -9.74
N ALA A 134 12.95 20.36 -10.51
CA ALA A 134 13.44 20.60 -11.87
C ALA A 134 14.93 20.98 -11.87
N LEU A 135 15.36 21.88 -10.97
CA LEU A 135 16.77 22.24 -10.83
C LEU A 135 17.65 21.05 -10.40
N GLU A 136 17.18 20.24 -9.45
CA GLU A 136 17.90 19.04 -9.01
C GLU A 136 18.08 18.03 -10.15
N GLY A 137 17.06 17.85 -11.00
CA GLY A 137 17.12 16.99 -12.19
C GLY A 137 18.06 17.51 -13.28
N GLU A 138 17.99 18.80 -13.60
CA GLU A 138 18.89 19.42 -14.59
C GLU A 138 20.36 19.36 -14.14
N LEU A 139 20.62 19.63 -12.86
CA LEU A 139 21.97 19.52 -12.29
C LEU A 139 22.47 18.08 -12.27
N ALA A 140 21.62 17.13 -11.86
CA ALA A 140 21.97 15.71 -11.88
C ALA A 140 22.32 15.25 -13.31
N THR A 141 21.55 15.68 -14.31
CA THR A 141 21.81 15.36 -15.73
C THR A 141 23.11 15.98 -16.21
N THR A 142 23.38 17.24 -15.85
CA THR A 142 24.62 17.95 -16.21
C THR A 142 25.85 17.27 -15.59
N ILE A 143 25.77 16.83 -14.34
CA ILE A 143 26.88 16.13 -13.66
C ILE A 143 27.10 14.74 -14.25
N GLN A 144 26.03 14.03 -14.61
CA GLN A 144 26.13 12.73 -15.28
C GLN A 144 26.74 12.82 -16.69
N ALA A 145 26.63 13.97 -17.36
CA ALA A 145 27.25 14.19 -18.66
C ALA A 145 28.79 14.35 -18.61
N MET A 146 29.39 14.44 -17.41
CA MET A 146 30.84 14.53 -17.24
C MET A 146 31.50 13.15 -17.34
N ASP A 147 32.64 13.06 -18.02
CA ASP A 147 33.39 11.80 -18.17
C ASP A 147 33.76 11.19 -16.81
N GLY A 148 33.36 9.95 -16.60
CA GLY A 148 33.66 9.18 -15.37
C GLY A 148 32.52 9.14 -14.34
N VAL A 149 31.40 9.85 -14.53
CA VAL A 149 30.25 9.81 -13.60
C VAL A 149 29.14 8.90 -14.13
N LYS A 150 28.87 7.78 -13.44
CA LYS A 150 27.80 6.82 -13.85
C LYS A 150 26.41 7.19 -13.34
N THR A 151 26.32 7.72 -12.13
CA THR A 151 25.06 8.08 -11.47
C THR A 151 25.29 9.28 -10.56
N ALA A 152 24.45 10.31 -10.66
CA ALA A 152 24.48 11.47 -9.77
C ALA A 152 23.07 11.77 -9.22
N ALA A 153 22.99 12.07 -7.93
CA ALA A 153 21.80 12.52 -7.24
C ALA A 153 22.14 13.83 -6.50
N VAL A 154 21.37 14.89 -6.76
CA VAL A 154 21.61 16.23 -6.21
C VAL A 154 20.44 16.60 -5.32
N GLN A 155 20.72 17.05 -4.10
CA GLN A 155 19.71 17.57 -3.17
C GLN A 155 20.08 19.00 -2.79
N LEU A 156 19.22 19.95 -3.13
CA LEU A 156 19.44 21.38 -2.90
C LEU A 156 18.82 21.83 -1.58
N ALA A 157 19.58 22.51 -0.73
CA ALA A 157 19.05 23.14 0.48
C ALA A 157 18.68 24.62 0.21
N LEU A 158 17.61 24.85 -0.56
CA LEU A 158 17.11 26.20 -0.85
C LEU A 158 16.23 26.72 0.31
N PRO A 159 16.55 27.88 0.91
CA PRO A 159 15.70 28.49 1.94
C PRO A 159 14.40 29.04 1.33
N ALA A 160 13.29 28.90 2.04
CA ALA A 160 12.00 29.45 1.62
C ALA A 160 12.06 30.99 1.57
N LYS A 161 11.59 31.59 0.46
CA LYS A 161 11.45 33.05 0.35
C LYS A 161 10.26 33.48 1.20
N THR A 162 10.51 33.91 2.43
CA THR A 162 9.48 34.49 3.30
C THR A 162 9.56 36.01 3.23
N VAL A 163 8.41 36.68 3.09
CA VAL A 163 8.30 38.15 3.08
C VAL A 163 8.69 38.80 4.42
N PHE A 164 9.04 38.00 5.43
CA PHE A 164 9.33 38.46 6.79
C PHE A 164 10.83 38.58 7.10
N VAL A 165 11.73 38.07 6.25
CA VAL A 165 13.17 37.99 6.56
C VAL A 165 14.00 39.12 5.92
N ASP A 166 13.42 39.92 5.01
CA ASP A 166 14.15 41.06 4.40
C ASP A 166 14.41 42.24 5.38
N LYS A 167 13.89 42.19 6.61
CA LYS A 167 14.12 43.25 7.61
C LYS A 167 15.40 43.11 8.45
N LEU A 168 16.19 42.04 8.32
CA LEU A 168 17.39 41.84 9.14
C LEU A 168 18.72 41.94 8.40
N ARG A 169 18.73 42.20 7.08
CA ARG A 169 20.00 42.33 6.33
C ARG A 169 20.55 43.76 6.24
N THR A 170 19.93 44.74 6.89
CA THR A 170 20.40 46.13 6.84
C THR A 170 20.97 46.57 8.17
N ARG A 171 22.25 46.25 8.43
CA ARG A 171 23.27 47.14 9.04
C ARG A 171 24.67 46.53 8.82
N ARG A 172 25.18 46.52 7.59
CA ARG A 172 26.64 46.59 7.39
C ARG A 172 26.99 48.07 7.26
N HIS A 173 27.82 48.52 8.19
CA HIS A 173 28.28 49.89 8.34
C HIS A 173 28.85 50.44 7.03
N PRO A 174 28.55 51.70 6.65
CA PRO A 174 29.26 52.36 5.58
C PRO A 174 30.67 52.70 6.09
N CYS A 175 31.67 51.91 5.70
CA CYS A 175 33.05 52.35 5.82
C CYS A 175 33.26 53.49 4.82
N SER A 176 33.00 54.72 5.29
CA SER A 176 33.50 55.95 4.68
C SER A 176 35.03 55.96 4.84
N TRP A 177 35.75 55.68 3.75
CA TRP A 177 37.18 56.00 3.66
C TRP A 177 37.33 57.33 2.91
N LYS A 178 37.51 58.39 3.69
CA LYS A 178 37.79 59.75 3.25
C LYS A 178 39.22 59.81 2.70
N HIS A 179 39.35 60.11 1.42
CA HIS A 179 40.63 60.41 0.78
C HIS A 179 41.32 61.58 1.53
N SER A 180 42.55 61.36 2.01
CA SER A 180 43.46 62.44 2.43
C SER A 180 44.76 62.32 1.65
N ARG A 181 45.09 63.37 0.89
CA ARG A 181 46.36 63.55 0.19
C ARG A 181 47.45 64.03 1.18
N ALA A 182 48.71 63.83 0.78
CA ALA A 182 49.98 64.21 1.41
C ALA A 182 50.45 63.22 2.50
N SER A 183 51.62 62.58 2.43
CA SER A 183 52.99 63.10 2.19
C SER A 183 53.97 61.94 1.87
N PRO A 184 55.22 62.22 1.44
CA PRO A 184 56.08 61.30 0.70
C PRO A 184 56.99 60.38 1.56
N CYS A 185 57.56 59.36 0.90
CA CYS A 185 58.54 58.37 1.40
C CYS A 185 59.69 58.96 2.24
N PRO A 186 60.36 58.11 3.05
CA PRO A 186 61.68 57.63 2.63
C PRO A 186 61.92 56.11 2.87
N PRO A 187 63.05 55.56 2.37
CA PRO A 187 63.19 54.12 2.10
C PRO A 187 64.18 53.39 3.03
N ILE A 188 64.30 52.07 2.82
CA ILE A 188 65.43 51.17 3.19
C ILE A 188 65.48 50.72 4.67
N ARG A 189 65.27 49.41 4.92
CA ARG A 189 66.38 48.50 5.29
C ARG A 189 65.99 47.02 5.25
N SER A 190 66.77 46.29 4.46
CA SER A 190 66.89 44.84 4.49
C SER A 190 67.64 44.35 5.74
N ARG A 191 67.18 43.24 6.32
CA ARG A 191 67.89 42.30 7.20
C ARG A 191 67.03 41.02 7.19
N ARG A 192 67.43 39.87 6.62
CA ARG A 192 68.49 38.91 7.08
C ARG A 192 68.46 38.83 8.62
N SER A 193 68.23 37.70 9.30
CA SER A 193 68.77 36.35 9.09
C SER A 193 68.23 35.40 10.19
N CYS A 194 68.30 34.09 9.92
CA CYS A 194 68.52 32.95 10.83
C CYS A 194 67.45 32.62 11.90
N THR A 195 67.06 31.38 12.14
CA THR A 195 67.80 30.09 12.10
C THR A 195 66.87 28.98 11.66
#